data_AF-A0A967UYP5-F1
#
_entry.id   AF-A0A967UYP5-F1
#
_cell.length_a   1.000
_cell.length_b   1.000
_cell.length_c   1.000
_cell.angle_alpha   90.00
_cell.angle_beta   90.00
_cell.angle_gamma   90.00
#
_symmetry.space_group_name_H-M   'P 1'
#
loop_
_entity.id
_entity.type
_entity.pdbx_description
1 polymer ?
#
loop_
_entity_poly.entity_id
_entity_poly.type
_entity_poly.pdbx_seq_one_letter_code
_entity_poly.pdbx_strand_id
1 'polypeptide(L)' 'MNEAGLTVTFHISESGYNELLSVHWGEDPNPSSHQQSAFQWTSFYGDLPIMQTISGLTFMNFFGRFPNIRVMSV' A
#
# COMPACT_ATOMS: atom_id res chain seq x y z
N MET A 1 11.71 15.90 -0.77
CA MET A 1 11.90 14.77 -1.72
C MET A 1 11.89 15.27 -3.16
N ASN A 2 10.83 15.97 -3.57
CA ASN A 2 10.70 16.60 -4.89
C ASN A 2 11.89 17.51 -5.25
N GLU A 3 12.32 18.37 -4.33
CA GLU A 3 13.44 19.32 -4.52
C GLU A 3 14.80 18.63 -4.38
N ALA A 4 14.85 17.58 -3.56
CA ALA A 4 16.06 16.81 -3.30
C ALA A 4 16.37 15.78 -4.40
N GLY A 5 15.49 15.61 -5.39
CA GLY A 5 15.64 14.62 -6.46
C GLY A 5 15.60 13.16 -6.00
N LEU A 6 15.12 12.91 -4.77
CA LEU A 6 15.08 11.56 -4.20
C LEU A 6 13.79 10.83 -4.56
N THR A 7 13.89 9.51 -4.76
CA THR A 7 12.75 8.63 -5.00
C THR A 7 12.12 8.19 -3.68
N VAL A 8 10.79 8.23 -3.60
CA VAL A 8 10.02 7.69 -2.48
C VAL A 8 9.66 6.23 -2.79
N THR A 9 10.13 5.31 -1.96
CA THR A 9 9.89 3.87 -2.14
C THR A 9 8.85 3.38 -1.14
N PHE A 10 7.83 2.68 -1.64
CA PHE A 10 6.84 1.97 -0.85
C PHE A 10 7.21 0.48 -0.86
N HIS A 11 7.59 -0.04 0.29
CA HIS A 11 7.80 -1.47 0.48
C HIS A 11 6.51 -2.09 1.01
N ILE A 12 6.18 -3.29 0.55
CA ILE A 12 5.06 -4.08 1.09
C ILE A 12 5.12 -4.16 2.62
N SER A 13 4.01 -3.87 3.29
CA SER A 13 3.96 -3.86 4.76
C SER A 13 2.53 -3.97 5.27
N GLU A 14 2.38 -4.33 6.54
CA GLU A 14 1.07 -4.30 7.18
C GLU A 14 0.57 -2.85 7.22
N SER A 15 -0.50 -2.61 6.46
CA SER A 15 -1.04 -1.28 6.18
C SER A 15 -2.44 -1.08 6.80
N GLY A 16 -2.87 -2.01 7.67
CA GLY A 16 -4.17 -2.01 8.33
C GLY A 16 -5.30 -2.62 7.49
N TYR A 17 -5.01 -3.08 6.27
CA TYR A 17 -6.00 -3.62 5.34
C TYR A 17 -6.53 -4.98 5.78
N ASN A 18 -5.74 -5.77 6.51
CA ASN A 18 -6.24 -6.98 7.15
C ASN A 18 -7.36 -6.63 8.15
N GLU A 19 -7.05 -5.79 9.13
CA GLU A 19 -8.01 -5.39 10.15
C GLU A 19 -9.27 -4.71 9.57
N LEU A 20 -9.08 -3.87 8.54
CA LEU A 20 -10.17 -3.10 7.94
C LEU A 20 -11.03 -3.90 6.97
N LEU A 21 -10.45 -4.85 6.22
CA LEU A 21 -11.14 -5.46 5.08
C LEU A 21 -11.17 -6.99 5.12
N SER A 22 -10.09 -7.67 5.55
CA SER A 22 -10.05 -9.14 5.49
C SER A 22 -11.10 -9.80 6.38
N VAL A 23 -11.47 -9.14 7.47
CA VAL A 23 -12.51 -9.59 8.41
C VAL A 23 -13.87 -9.82 7.74
N HIS A 24 -14.16 -9.13 6.63
CA HIS A 24 -15.40 -9.34 5.87
C HIS A 24 -15.44 -10.69 5.15
N TRP A 25 -14.30 -11.39 5.06
CA TRP A 25 -14.16 -12.76 4.56
C TRP A 25 -13.90 -13.78 5.68
N GLY A 26 -14.02 -13.38 6.95
CA GLY A 26 -13.82 -14.26 8.11
C GLY A 26 -12.36 -14.53 8.45
N GLU A 27 -11.43 -13.74 7.91
CA GLU A 27 -10.00 -13.84 8.22
C GLU A 27 -9.67 -13.24 9.61
N ASP A 28 -8.53 -13.63 10.17
CA ASP A 28 -7.98 -13.02 11.39
C ASP A 28 -7.63 -11.54 11.11
N PRO A 29 -8.08 -10.56 11.93
CA PRO A 29 -7.82 -9.14 11.68
C PRO A 29 -6.35 -8.74 11.75
N ASN A 30 -5.52 -9.39 12.56
CA ASN A 30 -4.13 -8.96 12.76
C ASN A 30 -3.15 -10.12 12.98
N PRO A 31 -3.08 -11.08 12.05
CA PRO A 31 -2.07 -12.12 12.09
C PRO A 31 -0.70 -11.53 11.78
N SER A 32 0.35 -12.14 12.35
CA SER A 32 1.70 -11.87 11.85
C SER A 32 1.82 -12.27 10.37
N SER A 33 2.74 -11.64 9.62
CA SER A 33 2.88 -11.88 8.17
C SER A 33 3.08 -13.36 7.80
N HIS A 34 3.71 -14.15 8.66
CA HIS A 34 3.92 -15.59 8.47
C HIS A 34 2.70 -16.46 8.82
N GLN A 35 1.67 -15.88 9.41
CA GLN A 35 0.42 -16.54 9.80
C GLN A 35 -0.77 -16.10 8.94
N GLN A 36 -0.58 -15.14 8.05
CA GLN A 36 -1.60 -14.72 7.09
C GLN A 36 -2.00 -15.89 6.17
N SER A 37 -3.28 -15.99 5.89
CA SER A 37 -3.76 -16.84 4.80
C SER A 37 -3.16 -16.38 3.47
N ALA A 38 -3.15 -17.25 2.46
CA ALA A 38 -2.72 -16.86 1.12
C ALA A 38 -3.56 -15.68 0.57
N PHE A 39 -4.84 -15.64 0.92
CA PHE A 39 -5.74 -14.56 0.54
C PHE A 39 -5.37 -13.25 1.24
N GLN A 40 -5.14 -13.27 2.55
CA GLN A 40 -4.67 -12.09 3.29
C GLN A 40 -3.37 -11.53 2.75
N TRP A 41 -2.38 -12.40 2.56
CA TRP A 41 -1.05 -12.00 2.11
C TRP A 41 -1.09 -11.36 0.72
N THR A 42 -1.79 -11.98 -0.23
CA THR A 42 -1.86 -11.45 -1.60
C THR A 42 -2.74 -10.20 -1.68
N SER A 43 -3.94 -10.22 -1.11
CA SER A 43 -4.92 -9.15 -1.33
C SER A 43 -4.76 -7.97 -0.36
N PHE A 44 -4.60 -8.23 0.95
CA PHE A 44 -4.67 -7.19 1.97
C PHE A 44 -3.29 -6.78 2.51
N TYR A 45 -2.28 -7.62 2.42
CA TYR A 45 -0.90 -7.23 2.73
C TYR A 45 -0.16 -6.70 1.49
N GLY A 46 -0.42 -7.27 0.31
CA GLY A 46 0.24 -6.93 -0.95
C GLY A 46 -0.52 -5.94 -1.84
N ASP A 47 -1.40 -6.45 -2.69
CA ASP A 47 -1.86 -5.75 -3.90
C ASP A 47 -2.77 -4.56 -3.59
N LEU A 48 -3.80 -4.74 -2.76
CA LEU A 48 -4.81 -3.71 -2.54
C LEU A 48 -4.25 -2.44 -1.87
N PRO A 49 -3.40 -2.52 -0.83
CA PRO A 49 -2.78 -1.33 -0.23
C PRO A 49 -2.01 -0.47 -1.21
N ILE A 50 -1.14 -1.07 -2.04
CA ILE A 50 -0.33 -0.29 -3.00
C ILE A 50 -1.20 0.26 -4.12
N MET A 51 -2.19 -0.50 -4.61
CA MET A 51 -3.13 -0.03 -5.63
C MET A 51 -3.87 1.22 -5.17
N GLN A 52 -4.40 1.24 -3.94
CA GLN A 52 -5.09 2.41 -3.40
C GLN A 52 -4.14 3.57 -3.12
N THR A 53 -2.91 3.29 -2.68
CA THR A 53 -1.88 4.33 -2.48
C THR A 53 -1.56 5.05 -3.80
N ILE A 54 -1.26 4.32 -4.87
CA ILE A 54 -0.96 4.91 -6.19
C ILE A 54 -2.18 5.60 -6.79
N SER A 55 -3.38 5.04 -6.59
CA SER A 55 -4.64 5.67 -6.99
C SER A 55 -4.83 7.01 -6.28
N GLY A 56 -4.61 7.06 -4.97
CA GLY A 56 -4.69 8.29 -4.18
C GLY A 56 -3.70 9.36 -4.64
N LEU A 57 -2.44 8.98 -4.87
CA LEU A 57 -1.42 9.91 -5.38
C LEU A 57 -1.81 10.47 -6.77
N THR A 58 -2.30 9.61 -7.65
CA THR A 58 -2.69 10.01 -9.01
C THR A 58 -3.94 10.90 -9.00
N PHE A 59 -5.04 10.42 -8.43
CA PHE A 59 -6.34 11.09 -8.52
C PHE A 59 -6.45 12.32 -7.62
N MET A 60 -5.64 12.44 -6.57
CA MET A 60 -5.55 13.65 -5.74
C MET A 60 -4.47 14.64 -6.22
N ASN A 61 -4.10 14.55 -7.50
CA ASN A 61 -3.17 15.44 -8.20
C ASN A 61 -1.85 15.65 -7.43
N PHE A 62 -1.28 14.59 -6.85
CA PHE A 62 -0.02 14.69 -6.14
C PHE A 62 1.14 14.98 -7.11
N PHE A 63 1.21 14.25 -8.22
CA PHE A 63 2.26 14.42 -9.23
C PHE A 63 2.19 15.76 -9.96
N GLY A 64 0.99 16.35 -10.10
CA GLY A 64 0.87 17.70 -10.66
C GLY A 64 1.35 18.79 -9.68
N ARG A 65 1.23 18.57 -8.37
CA ARG A 65 1.76 19.49 -7.34
C ARG A 65 3.26 19.32 -7.12
N PHE A 66 3.80 18.12 -7.33
CA PHE A 66 5.21 17.79 -7.15
C PHE A 66 5.78 17.15 -8.42
N PRO A 67 6.06 17.93 -9.48
CA PRO A 67 6.36 17.39 -10.80
C PRO A 67 7.69 16.62 -10.91
N ASN A 68 8.62 16.82 -9.96
CA ASN A 68 9.91 16.13 -9.95
C ASN A 68 9.92 14.91 -9.01
N ILE A 69 8.81 14.63 -8.31
CA ILE A 69 8.72 13.49 -7.41
C ILE A 69 8.72 12.19 -8.21
N ARG A 70 9.45 11.19 -7.72
CA ARG A 70 9.44 9.82 -8.25
C ARG A 70 8.99 8.89 -7.15
N VAL A 71 8.09 7.97 -7.48
CA VAL A 71 7.64 6.92 -6.56
C VAL A 71 7.95 5.55 -7.13
N MET A 72 8.23 4.58 -6.26
CA MET A 72 8.52 3.20 -6.63
C MET A 72 7.84 2.26 -5.63
N SER A 73 7.30 1.14 -6.10
CA SER A 73 6.84 0.03 -5.25
C SER A 73 7.85 -1.10 -5.31
N VAL A 74 8.14 -1.72 -4.16
CA VAL A 74 9.06 -2.86 -4.02
C VAL A 74 8.53 -3.93 -3.07
#